data_AF-A0A6L7LRU9-F1
#
_entry.id   AF-A0A6L7LRU9-F1
#
_cell.length_a   1.000
_cell.length_b   1.000
_cell.length_c   1.000
_cell.angle_alpha   90.00
_cell.angle_beta   90.00
_cell.angle_gamma   90.00
#
_symmetry.space_group_name_H-M   'P 1'
#
loop_
_entity.id
_entity.type
_entity.pdbx_description
1 polymer ?
#
loop_
_entity_poly.entity_id
_entity_poly.type
_entity_poly.pdbx_seq_one_letter_code
_entity_poly.pdbx_strand_id
1 'polypeptide(L)'
;DLKNLCRRNRDGSYSTQANRQQRLQQMANDLHALGFRQLRARSLKPKHVDALLTLWRTNQLSVGTIKNRLTDLRWWAEKVDKKSVIRPSNADYGIALRQYLPQQSKAV
;
A
#
# COMPACT_ATOMS: atom_id res chain seq x y z
N ASP A 1 16.27 -0.79 -2.69
CA ASP A 1 15.74 -2.14 -2.41
C ASP A 1 14.47 -2.45 -3.22
N LEU A 2 13.39 -1.67 -3.10
CA LEU A 2 12.14 -1.87 -3.88
C LEU A 2 12.32 -1.74 -5.40
N LYS A 3 13.16 -0.83 -5.87
CA LYS A 3 13.52 -0.73 -7.30
C LYS A 3 14.10 -2.04 -7.85
N ASN A 4 14.91 -2.74 -7.06
CA ASN A 4 15.48 -4.04 -7.45
C ASN A 4 14.42 -5.15 -7.39
N LEU A 5 13.50 -5.07 -6.44
CA LEU A 5 12.34 -5.98 -6.37
C LEU A 5 11.49 -5.90 -7.65
N CYS A 6 11.17 -4.69 -8.12
CA CYS A 6 10.44 -4.47 -9.37
C CYS A 6 11.22 -4.96 -10.60
N ARG A 7 12.53 -4.69 -10.67
CA ARG A 7 13.37 -5.14 -11.79
C ARG A 7 13.43 -6.66 -11.95
N ARG A 8 13.41 -7.39 -10.84
CA ARG A 8 13.45 -8.87 -10.78
C ARG A 8 12.07 -9.50 -11.04
N ASN A 9 10.98 -8.76 -10.90
CA ASN A 9 9.62 -9.27 -11.01
C ASN A 9 8.81 -8.43 -12.02
N ARG A 10 8.90 -8.82 -13.29
CA ARG A 10 8.32 -8.08 -14.43
C ARG A 10 6.88 -8.49 -14.71
N ASP A 11 6.02 -8.43 -13.69
CA ASP A 11 4.63 -8.85 -13.80
C ASP A 11 3.77 -7.76 -14.48
N GLY A 12 3.20 -8.07 -15.65
CA GLY A 12 2.33 -7.19 -16.45
C GLY A 12 3.05 -6.34 -17.49
N SER A 13 2.32 -5.44 -18.17
CA SER A 13 2.88 -4.54 -19.19
C SER A 13 3.93 -3.58 -18.63
N TYR A 14 4.76 -2.97 -19.48
CA TYR A 14 5.74 -1.96 -19.08
C TYR A 14 5.11 -0.81 -18.29
N SER A 15 3.94 -0.33 -18.71
CA SER A 15 3.18 0.70 -18.00
C SER A 15 2.69 0.22 -16.62
N THR A 16 2.24 -1.02 -16.52
CA THR A 16 1.82 -1.62 -15.25
C THR A 16 2.99 -1.73 -14.27
N GLN A 17 4.16 -2.17 -14.76
CA GLN A 17 5.38 -2.28 -13.97
C GLN A 17 5.85 -0.91 -13.47
N ALA A 18 5.88 0.10 -14.35
CA ALA A 18 6.27 1.46 -14.00
C ALA A 18 5.33 2.06 -12.93
N ASN A 19 4.02 1.92 -13.12
CA ASN A 19 3.01 2.38 -12.16
C ASN A 19 3.15 1.71 -10.80
N ARG A 20 3.39 0.40 -10.77
CA ARG A 20 3.65 -0.34 -9.52
C ARG A 20 4.91 0.16 -8.83
N GLN A 21 6.00 0.36 -9.57
CA GLN A 21 7.25 0.87 -9.00
C GLN A 21 7.04 2.26 -8.37
N GLN A 22 6.34 3.16 -9.04
CA GLN A 22 6.03 4.49 -8.51
C GLN A 22 5.20 4.40 -7.22
N ARG A 23 4.17 3.56 -7.19
CA ARG A 23 3.33 3.37 -6.00
C ARG A 23 4.09 2.75 -4.84
N LEU A 24 4.94 1.75 -5.08
CA LEU A 24 5.79 1.16 -4.03
C LEU A 24 6.81 2.17 -3.49
N GLN A 25 7.36 3.02 -4.36
CA GLN A 25 8.26 4.09 -3.92
C GLN A 25 7.52 5.12 -3.06
N GLN A 26 6.30 5.52 -3.44
CA GLN A 26 5.47 6.41 -2.63
C GLN A 26 5.20 5.80 -1.24
N MET A 27 4.86 4.52 -1.16
CA MET A 27 4.63 3.83 0.12
C MET A 27 5.89 3.81 1.00
N ALA A 28 7.07 3.63 0.39
CA ALA A 28 8.33 3.69 1.13
C ALA A 28 8.61 5.09 1.68
N ASN A 29 8.29 6.13 0.91
CA ASN A 29 8.41 7.52 1.34
C ASN A 29 7.42 7.84 2.46
N ASP A 30 6.16 7.40 2.33
CA ASP A 30 5.13 7.53 3.36
C ASP A 30 5.59 6.87 4.68
N LEU A 31 6.12 5.65 4.62
CA LEU A 31 6.67 4.95 5.79
C LEU A 31 7.88 5.69 6.39
N HIS A 32 8.75 6.25 5.56
CA HIS A 32 9.87 7.05 6.03
C HIS A 32 9.40 8.32 6.76
N ALA A 33 8.39 9.01 6.23
CA ALA A 33 7.78 10.19 6.86
C ALA A 33 7.11 9.86 8.20
N LEU A 34 6.54 8.66 8.32
CA LEU A 34 5.98 8.13 9.57
C LEU A 34 7.05 7.65 10.58
N GLY A 35 8.34 7.82 10.27
CA GLY A 35 9.44 7.49 11.16
C GLY A 35 10.01 6.07 11.00
N PHE A 36 9.50 5.26 10.07
CA PHE A 36 10.05 3.93 9.79
C PHE A 36 11.32 4.04 8.93
N ARG A 37 12.45 4.29 9.57
CA ARG A 37 13.76 4.42 8.91
C ARG A 37 14.37 3.06 8.55
N GLN A 38 15.29 3.07 7.57
CA GLN A 38 16.06 1.91 7.12
C GLN A 38 15.20 0.72 6.64
N LEU A 39 14.05 1.03 6.04
CA LEU A 39 13.13 0.01 5.56
C LEU A 39 13.71 -0.72 4.34
N ARG A 40 14.04 -2.01 4.53
CA ARG A 40 14.40 -2.92 3.44
C ARG A 40 13.14 -3.58 2.88
N ALA A 41 13.22 -4.07 1.65
CA ALA A 41 12.09 -4.76 1.01
C ALA A 41 11.61 -5.95 1.85
N ARG A 42 12.54 -6.69 2.46
CA ARG A 42 12.24 -7.82 3.37
C ARG A 42 11.84 -7.40 4.78
N SER A 43 11.94 -6.11 5.15
CA SER A 43 11.60 -5.64 6.50
C SER A 43 10.12 -5.32 6.68
N LEU A 44 9.28 -5.58 5.67
CA LEU A 44 7.83 -5.39 5.78
C LEU A 44 7.25 -6.20 6.96
N LYS A 45 6.40 -5.55 7.76
CA LYS A 45 5.76 -6.08 8.98
C LYS A 45 4.31 -5.56 9.03
N PRO A 46 3.40 -6.23 9.77
CA PRO A 46 2.00 -5.79 9.90
C PRO A 46 1.85 -4.31 10.30
N LYS A 47 2.67 -3.85 11.26
CA LYS A 47 2.69 -2.44 11.69
C LYS A 47 2.90 -1.42 10.57
N HIS A 48 3.63 -1.78 9.51
CA HIS A 48 3.85 -0.90 8.36
C HIS A 48 2.58 -0.80 7.50
N VAL A 49 1.84 -1.91 7.37
CA VAL A 49 0.55 -1.94 6.66
C VAL A 49 -0.47 -1.10 7.41
N ASP A 50 -0.57 -1.26 8.73
CA ASP A 50 -1.51 -0.53 9.58
C ASP A 50 -1.22 0.99 9.57
N ALA A 51 0.06 1.37 9.63
CA ALA A 51 0.47 2.77 9.56
C ALA A 51 0.12 3.42 8.20
N LEU A 52 0.36 2.70 7.09
CA LEU A 52 -0.03 3.15 5.76
C LEU A 52 -1.56 3.30 5.62
N LEU A 53 -2.33 2.33 6.11
CA LEU A 53 -3.79 2.40 6.08
C LEU A 53 -4.32 3.60 6.88
N THR A 54 -3.74 3.85 8.05
CA THR A 54 -4.09 5.00 8.90
C THR A 54 -3.78 6.31 8.18
N LEU A 55 -2.60 6.44 7.58
CA LEU A 55 -2.22 7.61 6.79
C LEU A 55 -3.18 7.84 5.62
N TRP A 56 -3.50 6.80 4.85
CA TRP A 56 -4.37 6.93 3.68
C TRP A 56 -5.81 7.31 4.03
N ARG A 57 -6.32 6.81 5.16
CA ARG A 57 -7.63 7.22 5.70
C ARG A 57 -7.62 8.66 6.18
N THR A 58 -6.57 9.07 6.89
CA THR A 58 -6.38 10.45 7.36
C THR A 58 -6.33 11.42 6.17
N ASN A 59 -5.66 11.02 5.10
CA ASN A 59 -5.59 11.76 3.84
C ASN A 59 -6.84 11.62 2.96
N GLN A 60 -7.90 10.98 3.47
CA GLN A 60 -9.19 10.79 2.78
C GLN A 60 -9.06 10.21 1.37
N LEU A 61 -8.11 9.30 1.16
CA LEU A 61 -7.97 8.65 -0.15
C LEU A 61 -9.22 7.83 -0.47
N SER A 62 -9.61 7.84 -1.74
CA SER A 62 -10.76 7.06 -2.19
C SER A 62 -10.61 5.57 -1.85
N VAL A 63 -11.73 4.89 -1.59
CA VAL A 63 -11.75 3.45 -1.34
C VAL A 63 -11.09 2.67 -2.49
N GLY A 64 -11.30 3.10 -3.74
CA GLY A 64 -10.66 2.50 -4.92
C GLY A 64 -9.13 2.66 -4.89
N THR A 65 -8.63 3.84 -4.52
CA THR A 65 -7.20 4.10 -4.36
C THR A 65 -6.59 3.23 -3.27
N ILE A 66 -7.25 3.10 -2.11
CA ILE A 66 -6.78 2.25 -1.00
C ILE A 66 -6.72 0.79 -1.44
N LYS A 67 -7.74 0.28 -2.15
CA LYS A 67 -7.75 -1.09 -2.68
C LYS A 67 -6.59 -1.33 -3.65
N ASN A 68 -6.35 -0.42 -4.58
CA ASN A 68 -5.22 -0.51 -5.52
C ASN A 68 -3.88 -0.56 -4.78
N ARG A 69 -3.70 0.32 -3.79
CA ARG A 69 -2.49 0.36 -2.95
C ARG A 69 -2.31 -0.92 -2.12
N LEU A 70 -3.39 -1.50 -1.58
CA LEU A 70 -3.34 -2.79 -0.90
C LEU A 70 -2.94 -3.93 -1.84
N THR A 71 -3.41 -3.92 -3.08
CA THR A 71 -2.99 -4.90 -4.09
C THR A 71 -1.47 -4.85 -4.32
N ASP A 72 -0.90 -3.65 -4.44
CA ASP A 72 0.57 -3.53 -4.57
C ASP A 72 1.30 -3.96 -3.29
N LEU A 73 0.75 -3.69 -2.10
CA LEU A 73 1.33 -4.18 -0.83
C LEU A 73 1.31 -5.70 -0.74
N ARG A 74 0.23 -6.36 -1.17
CA ARG A 74 0.16 -7.83 -1.23
C ARG A 74 1.16 -8.38 -2.22
N TRP A 75 1.30 -7.75 -3.38
CA TRP A 75 2.33 -8.11 -4.35
C TRP A 75 3.74 -7.96 -3.75
N TRP A 76 4.03 -6.86 -3.05
CA TRP A 76 5.33 -6.68 -2.39
C TRP A 76 5.55 -7.77 -1.34
N ALA A 77 4.59 -8.01 -0.44
CA ALA A 77 4.67 -9.06 0.57
C ALA A 77 4.90 -10.45 -0.04
N GLU A 78 4.24 -10.77 -1.14
CA GLU A 78 4.45 -11.99 -1.91
C GLU A 78 5.88 -12.10 -2.43
N LYS A 79 6.42 -11.05 -3.07
CA LYS A 79 7.76 -11.10 -3.66
C LYS A 79 8.90 -11.16 -2.63
N VAL A 80 8.59 -10.97 -1.35
CA VAL A 80 9.55 -11.11 -0.25
C VAL A 80 9.23 -12.28 0.67
N ASP A 81 8.31 -13.16 0.27
CA ASP A 81 7.87 -14.35 1.00
C ASP A 81 7.34 -14.04 2.41
N LYS A 82 6.53 -12.98 2.51
CA LYS A 82 5.93 -12.49 3.75
C LYS A 82 4.43 -12.26 3.62
N LYS A 83 3.72 -13.12 2.90
CA LYS A 83 2.27 -12.98 2.65
C LYS A 83 1.46 -12.83 3.96
N SER A 84 1.90 -13.44 5.06
CA SER A 84 1.27 -13.35 6.38
C SER A 84 1.27 -11.97 7.02
N VAL A 85 2.08 -11.01 6.52
CA VAL A 85 2.12 -9.65 7.07
C VAL A 85 0.94 -8.78 6.67
N ILE A 86 0.16 -9.22 5.69
CA ILE A 86 -1.00 -8.52 5.14
C ILE A 86 -2.19 -9.46 5.07
N ARG A 87 -3.35 -8.98 5.49
CA ARG A 87 -4.57 -9.79 5.48
C ARG A 87 -5.03 -10.00 4.03
N PRO A 88 -5.52 -11.21 3.70
CA PRO A 88 -5.89 -11.54 2.33
C PRO A 88 -7.12 -10.75 1.87
N SER A 89 -8.09 -10.47 2.76
CA SER A 89 -9.31 -9.75 2.39
C SER A 89 -9.22 -8.25 2.72
N ASN A 90 -9.85 -7.44 1.86
CA ASN A 90 -10.06 -6.02 2.15
C ASN A 90 -11.10 -5.81 3.26
N ALA A 91 -12.02 -6.77 3.43
CA ALA A 91 -13.03 -6.73 4.48
C ALA A 91 -12.40 -6.80 5.87
N ASP A 92 -11.29 -7.52 6.03
CA ASP A 92 -10.55 -7.63 7.29
C ASP A 92 -9.95 -6.29 7.74
N TYR A 93 -9.83 -5.35 6.80
CA TYR A 93 -9.42 -3.98 7.08
C TYR A 93 -10.60 -3.03 7.24
N GLY A 94 -11.86 -3.48 7.17
CA GLY A 94 -13.02 -2.60 7.17
C GLY A 94 -13.13 -1.74 5.91
N ILE A 95 -12.46 -2.14 4.82
CA ILE A 95 -12.55 -1.44 3.54
C ILE A 95 -13.77 -2.01 2.82
N ALA A 96 -14.90 -1.34 3.00
CA ALA A 96 -16.19 -1.77 2.47
C ALA A 96 -16.13 -2.09 0.96
N LEU A 97 -17.01 -3.00 0.53
CA LEU A 97 -17.42 -3.12 -0.87
C LEU A 97 -18.16 -1.83 -1.24
N ARG A 98 -17.41 -0.80 -1.64
CA ARG A 98 -17.91 0.44 -2.25
C ARG A 98 -19.15 1.00 -1.52
N GLN A 99 -19.00 1.35 -0.24
CA GLN A 99 -19.99 2.22 0.42
C GLN A 99 -19.50 3.65 0.34
N TYR A 100 -20.30 4.46 -0.35
CA TYR A 100 -20.15 5.89 -0.52
C TYR A 100 -20.33 6.53 0.87
N LEU A 101 -19.22 6.79 1.58
CA LEU A 101 -19.32 7.62 2.79
C LEU A 101 -19.53 9.07 2.31
N PRO A 102 -20.60 9.76 2.71
CA PRO A 102 -20.73 11.17 2.43
C PRO A 102 -19.58 11.91 3.10
N GLN A 103 -18.82 12.63 2.29
CA GLN A 103 -17.76 13.52 2.74
C GLN A 103 -18.39 14.54 3.67
N GLN A 104 -18.04 14.51 4.97
CA GLN A 104 -18.41 15.60 5.87
C GLN A 104 -17.66 16.85 5.39
N SER A 105 -18.41 17.72 4.71
CA SER A 105 -18.02 19.07 4.38
C SER A 105 -17.51 19.78 5.64
N LYS A 106 -16.22 20.13 5.67
CA LYS A 106 -15.77 21.24 6.49
C LYS A 106 -16.12 22.52 5.74
N ALA A 107 -17.29 23.08 6.07
CA ALA A 107 -17.57 24.48 5.87
C ALA A 107 -17.97 25.04 7.22
N VAL A 108 -17.08 25.87 7.79
CA VAL A 108 -17.38 26.86 8.83
C VAL A 108 -17.32 28.21 8.13
#